data_AF-A0A8J2PTS5-F1
#
_entry.id   AF-A0A8J2PTS5-F1
#
_cell.length_a   1.000
_cell.length_b   1.000
_cell.length_c   1.000
_cell.angle_alpha   90.00
_cell.angle_beta   90.00
_cell.angle_gamma   90.00
#
_symmetry.space_group_name_H-M   'P 1'
#
loop_
_entity.id
_entity.type
_entity.pdbx_description
1 polymer ?
#
loop_
_entity_poly.entity_id
_entity_poly.type
_entity_poly.pdbx_seq_one_letter_code
_entity_poly.pdbx_strand_id
1 'polypeptide(L)'
;MSDITNNRVVVGVQFIKIQNQIHISIADAPLTKQGSVVKGQSNWVSPEVINNANSAQVFRLGRSARTICLDDLKAPLGYAITGIR
;
A
#
# COMPACT_ATOMS: atom_id res chain seq x y z
N MET A 1 0.18 0.67 8.52
CA MET A 1 -0.60 0.17 9.67
C MET A 1 -1.98 -0.19 9.19
N SER A 2 -2.46 -1.41 9.48
CA SER A 2 -3.80 -1.89 9.12
C SER A 2 -4.83 -1.49 10.17
N ASP A 3 -5.83 -0.69 9.81
CA ASP A 3 -6.93 -0.32 10.72
C ASP A 3 -8.03 -1.37 10.71
N ILE A 4 -7.71 -2.50 11.34
CA ILE A 4 -8.63 -3.62 11.56
C ILE A 4 -9.76 -3.25 12.53
N THR A 5 -9.51 -2.30 13.44
CA THR A 5 -10.47 -1.87 14.46
C THR A 5 -11.66 -1.16 13.83
N ASN A 6 -11.42 -0.36 12.79
CA ASN A 6 -12.48 0.33 12.04
C ASN A 6 -12.92 -0.41 10.78
N ASN A 7 -12.57 -1.69 10.63
CA ASN A 7 -12.93 -2.53 9.50
C ASN A 7 -12.57 -1.90 8.14
N ARG A 8 -11.39 -1.28 8.05
CA ARG A 8 -10.90 -0.66 6.82
C ARG A 8 -10.04 -1.65 6.05
N VAL A 9 -10.26 -1.70 4.74
CA VAL A 9 -9.57 -2.60 3.82
C VAL A 9 -8.80 -1.81 2.78
N VAL A 10 -7.74 -2.40 2.23
CA VAL A 10 -6.99 -1.81 1.13
C VAL A 10 -7.83 -1.89 -0.15
N VAL A 11 -8.04 -0.74 -0.81
CA VAL A 11 -8.88 -0.62 -2.01
C VAL A 11 -8.13 -0.06 -3.21
N GLY A 12 -6.89 0.39 -3.02
CA GLY A 12 -6.07 0.94 -4.09
C GLY A 12 -4.60 1.01 -3.70
N VAL A 13 -3.74 0.94 -4.71
CA VAL A 13 -2.29 1.10 -4.59
C VAL A 13 -1.83 2.00 -5.74
N GLN A 14 -0.92 2.93 -5.44
CA GLN A 14 -0.30 3.78 -6.44
C GLN A 14 1.16 4.04 -6.13
N PHE A 15 1.93 4.37 -7.16
CA PHE A 15 3.31 4.84 -7.03
C PHE A 15 3.35 6.36 -7.09
N ILE A 16 4.01 6.99 -6.13
CA ILE A 16 4.25 8.44 -6.13
C ILE A 16 5.73 8.73 -6.01
N LYS A 17 6.21 9.73 -6.76
CA LYS A 17 7.61 10.14 -6.73
C LYS A 17 7.79 11.34 -5.81
N ILE A 18 8.59 11.20 -4.76
CA ILE A 18 8.93 12.28 -3.81
C ILE A 18 10.44 12.33 -3.69
N GLN A 19 11.06 13.51 -3.85
CA GLN A 19 12.52 13.70 -3.68
C GLN A 19 13.39 12.66 -4.44
N ASN A 20 12.98 12.33 -5.67
CA ASN A 20 13.62 11.32 -6.51
C ASN A 20 13.58 9.87 -5.99
N GLN A 21 12.71 9.58 -5.03
CA GLN A 21 12.40 8.24 -4.53
C GLN A 21 10.98 7.85 -4.97
N ILE A 22 10.76 6.58 -5.29
CA ILE A 22 9.43 6.03 -5.58
C ILE A 22 8.87 5.48 -4.28
N HIS A 23 7.72 6.00 -3.86
CA HIS A 23 6.98 5.54 -2.69
C HIS A 23 5.72 4.80 -3.14
N ILE A 24 5.32 3.81 -2.34
CA ILE A 24 4.03 3.13 -2.48
C ILE A 24 3.04 3.86 -1.56
N SER A 25 1.96 4.36 -2.13
CA SER A 25 0.82 4.91 -1.38
C SER A 25 -0.35 3.94 -1.52
N ILE A 26 -1.10 3.76 -0.43
CA ILE A 26 -2.24 2.86 -0.35
C ILE A 26 -3.50 3.66 -0.05
N ALA A 27 -4.61 3.26 -0.67
CA ALA A 27 -5.94 3.74 -0.32
C ALA A 27 -6.62 2.72 0.57
N ASP A 28 -7.21 3.19 1.67
CA ASP A 28 -8.05 2.37 2.52
C ASP A 28 -9.50 2.89 2.52
N ALA A 29 -10.45 2.01 2.78
CA ALA A 29 -11.86 2.39 2.88
C ALA A 29 -12.64 1.44 3.80
N PRO A 30 -13.75 1.90 4.42
CA PRO A 30 -14.57 1.03 5.27
C PRO A 30 -15.24 -0.06 4.45
N LEU A 31 -15.21 -1.26 4.99
CA LEU A 31 -15.94 -2.41 4.47
C LEU A 31 -17.33 -2.48 5.11
N THR A 32 -18.36 -2.61 4.27
CA THR A 32 -19.74 -2.87 4.72
C THR A 32 -19.88 -4.33 5.17
N LYS A 33 -20.95 -4.65 5.91
CA LYS A 33 -21.23 -6.03 6.36
C LYS A 33 -21.38 -7.02 5.20
N GLN A 34 -21.68 -6.53 4.00
CA GLN A 34 -21.87 -7.32 2.79
C GLN A 34 -20.59 -7.43 1.94
N GLY A 35 -19.45 -6.93 2.42
CA GLY A 35 -18.18 -7.01 1.70
C GLY A 35 -17.98 -5.94 0.61
N SER A 36 -18.91 -5.00 0.47
CA SER A 36 -18.76 -3.84 -0.42
C SER A 36 -18.01 -2.71 0.27
N VAL A 37 -17.27 -1.90 -0.49
CA VAL A 37 -16.63 -0.68 0.00
C VAL A 37 -17.62 0.48 0.00
N VAL A 38 -17.58 1.34 1.03
CA VAL A 38 -18.40 2.55 1.06
C VAL A 38 -17.86 3.57 0.05
N LYS A 39 -18.66 3.87 -0.98
CA LYS A 39 -18.28 4.81 -2.06
C LYS A 39 -17.98 6.19 -1.49
N GLY A 40 -16.86 6.78 -1.92
CA GLY A 40 -16.44 8.13 -1.52
C GLY A 40 -15.76 8.23 -0.15
N GLN A 41 -15.60 7.11 0.58
CA GLN A 41 -14.89 7.08 1.87
C GLN A 41 -13.47 6.49 1.77
N SER A 42 -12.94 6.40 0.56
CA SER A 42 -11.55 6.05 0.34
C SER A 42 -10.63 7.17 0.82
N ASN A 43 -9.62 6.82 1.60
CA ASN A 43 -8.59 7.73 2.05
C ASN A 43 -7.23 7.24 1.57
N TRP A 44 -6.48 8.10 0.89
CA TRP A 44 -5.11 7.80 0.48
C TRP A 44 -4.18 8.13 1.65
N VAL A 45 -3.40 7.14 2.06
CA VAL A 45 -2.37 7.34 3.08
C VAL A 45 -1.13 7.89 2.39
N SER A 46 -0.76 9.12 2.76
CA SER A 46 0.51 9.73 2.32
C SER A 46 1.67 8.90 2.86
N PRO A 47 2.60 8.45 2.00
CA PRO A 47 3.77 7.71 2.45
C PRO A 47 4.73 8.63 3.19
N GLU A 48 5.42 8.07 4.18
CA GLU A 48 6.43 8.78 4.95
C GLU A 48 7.66 9.05 4.08
N VAL A 49 8.20 10.27 4.17
CA VAL A 49 9.41 10.66 3.46
C VAL A 49 10.62 10.08 4.18
N ILE A 50 11.41 9.26 3.48
CA ILE A 50 12.59 8.63 4.06
C ILE A 50 13.81 9.53 3.82
N ASN A 51 14.10 10.39 4.79
CA ASN A 51 15.19 11.38 4.69
C ASN A 51 16.59 10.76 4.84
N ASN A 52 16.73 9.66 5.59
CA ASN A 52 18.00 8.96 5.86
C ASN A 52 17.90 7.47 5.56
N ALA A 53 17.49 7.15 4.34
CA ALA A 53 17.19 5.78 3.96
C ALA A 53 18.47 4.92 3.98
N ASN A 54 18.50 3.88 4.81
CA ASN A 54 19.60 2.92 4.77
C ASN A 54 19.47 2.04 3.52
N SER A 55 20.57 1.38 3.11
CA SER A 55 20.57 0.50 1.94
C SER A 55 19.69 -0.75 2.07
N ALA A 56 19.23 -1.07 3.29
CA ALA A 56 18.29 -2.17 3.53
C ALA A 56 16.82 -1.75 3.34
N GLN A 57 16.52 -0.45 3.36
CA GLN A 57 15.17 0.11 3.24
C GLN A 57 14.84 0.57 1.82
N VAL A 58 15.84 0.71 0.95
CA VAL A 58 15.66 1.27 -0.39
C VAL A 58 16.28 0.37 -1.43
N PHE A 59 15.45 0.00 -2.40
CA PHE A 59 15.93 -0.59 -3.63
C PHE A 59 16.35 0.51 -4.61
N ARG A 60 17.63 0.55 -4.97
CA ARG A 60 18.15 1.51 -5.96
C ARG A 60 17.99 0.95 -7.37
N LEU A 61 17.15 1.60 -8.17
CA LEU A 61 17.05 1.33 -9.60
C LEU A 61 18.31 1.83 -10.31
N GLY A 62 19.03 0.90 -10.93
CA GLY A 62 20.28 1.15 -11.63
C GLY A 62 20.24 0.61 -13.05
N ARG A 63 21.32 0.81 -13.82
CA ARG A 63 21.37 0.32 -15.21
C ARG A 63 21.20 -1.20 -15.31
N SER A 64 21.74 -1.93 -14.33
CA SER A 64 21.71 -3.40 -14.20
C SER A 64 20.54 -3.94 -13.36
N ALA A 65 19.78 -3.08 -12.67
CA ALA A 65 18.69 -3.47 -11.80
C ALA A 65 17.48 -2.54 -12.06
N ARG A 66 16.67 -2.91 -13.05
CA ARG A 66 15.53 -2.11 -13.54
C ARG A 66 14.16 -2.73 -13.27
N THR A 67 14.13 -3.95 -12.74
CA THR A 67 12.90 -4.70 -12.52
C THR A 67 12.62 -4.76 -11.03
N ILE A 68 11.38 -4.43 -10.66
CA ILE A 68 10.83 -4.69 -9.34
C ILE A 68 9.84 -5.83 -9.51
N CYS A 69 10.07 -6.94 -8.82
CA CYS A 69 9.11 -8.02 -8.72
C CYS A 69 8.30 -7.81 -7.44
N LEU A 70 6.98 -7.71 -7.57
CA LEU A 70 6.08 -7.67 -6.43
C LEU A 70 5.44 -9.06 -6.30
N ASP A 71 5.40 -9.58 -5.08
CA ASP A 71 4.74 -10.85 -4.81
C ASP A 71 3.22 -10.73 -4.99
N ASP A 72 2.60 -11.81 -5.48
CA ASP A 72 1.15 -11.91 -5.59
C ASP A 72 0.56 -12.25 -4.22
N LEU A 73 -0.25 -11.35 -3.67
CA LEU A 73 -0.92 -11.54 -2.38
C LEU A 73 -2.40 -11.82 -2.62
N LYS A 74 -2.82 -13.08 -2.38
CA LYS A 74 -4.22 -13.50 -2.48
C LYS A 74 -4.81 -13.74 -1.10
N ALA A 75 -5.88 -13.02 -0.78
CA ALA A 75 -6.70 -13.33 0.38
C ALA A 75 -7.62 -14.55 0.08
N PRO A 76 -7.79 -15.48 1.01
CA PRO A 76 -8.80 -16.54 0.91
C PRO A 76 -10.23 -15.98 0.83
N LEU A 77 -11.17 -16.80 0.38
CA LEU A 77 -12.59 -16.42 0.34
C LEU A 77 -13.08 -16.01 1.73
N GLY A 78 -13.75 -14.87 1.83
CA GLY A 78 -14.25 -14.31 3.09
C GLY A 78 -13.24 -13.46 3.87
N TYR A 79 -12.01 -13.31 3.36
CA TYR A 79 -10.98 -12.47 3.95
C TYR A 79 -10.67 -11.28 3.04
N ALA A 80 -10.24 -10.17 3.64
CA ALA A 80 -9.79 -8.98 2.93
C ALA A 80 -8.41 -8.56 3.44
N ILE A 81 -7.61 -8.00 2.54
CA ILE A 81 -6.31 -7.43 2.89
C ILE A 81 -6.54 -6.09 3.56
N THR A 82 -6.08 -5.97 4.81
CA THR A 82 -6.17 -4.74 5.61
C THR A 82 -4.84 -4.00 5.70
N GLY A 83 -3.74 -4.62 5.24
CA GLY A 83 -2.43 -4.00 5.16
C GLY A 83 -1.33 -5.01 4.81
N ILE A 84 -0.13 -4.47 4.62
CA ILE A 84 1.13 -5.21 4.43
C ILE A 84 2.07 -4.74 5.55
N ARG A 85 2.84 -5.65 6.14
CA ARG A 85 3.77 -5.36 7.24
C ARG A 85 5.21 -5.57 6.80
#